data_AF-A0A150Q1D2-F1
#
_entry.id   AF-A0A150Q1D2-F1
#
_cell.length_a   1.000
_cell.length_b   1.000
_cell.length_c   1.000
_cell.angle_alpha   90.00
_cell.angle_beta   90.00
_cell.angle_gamma   90.00
#
_symmetry.space_group_name_H-M   'P 1'
#
loop_
_entity.id
_entity.type
_entity.pdbx_description
1 polymer ?
#
loop_
_entity_poly.entity_id
_entity_poly.type
_entity_poly.pdbx_seq_one_letter_code
_entity_poly.pdbx_strand_id
1 'polypeptide(L)'
;MHTGSLSVALALLSSLAGCVAPGPLDEAEGEEVDTASGALVADRASLPTPAAYWSFDTCTDGTNARVREDSGQGAFGVMSGRGLCSPGKFLSAGDFNGAGDQVEISSAGRSYLHFQDRITAAAWVNPRSVTGNRTIVNQWYAADSFLLGIAQGKYFFSVAFPNGGAGQHVIVETPAVANAWAHVAGVYDGTALKLYVNGELRASTPASGTLQQSTRPIVIGGHPAWNAYDGLIDEVRLYQQALSSTQVAQLAAGEVYPVRAYYVYPNDQPYHQEYVDAINTTLAELQGWYRQQSNVSFHLVGSVQAVRSSQNYVNMRCGSSPSSACQNNPIEIPNWLNAVSQAVGGFPARQSTLVFSQGGGGYAGANLYGDYTGFAVVGDWVLEPISGLREPLAIHCGYATWQCLDGTPKGTVAHELGHSLGLHHPDSYPGESIMGWHGGYPTTIFFDHEQMILQESPMLSSGVLVRGGLWLDFGNADTMYSNTTVTLTGSGFGPGAQVEFVDATHTAVVSPTTITGTSLTVQVPSGLGPGYIRVRNGSGASNKVAVNFYP
;
A
#
# COMPACT_ATOMS: atom_id res chain seq x y z
N MET A 1 -33.47 -49.11 -28.99
CA MET A 1 -32.63 -50.27 -29.34
C MET A 1 -31.61 -49.81 -30.38
N HIS A 2 -30.32 -49.99 -30.09
CA HIS A 2 -29.16 -50.21 -30.99
C HIS A 2 -29.12 -49.54 -32.38
N THR A 3 -28.02 -49.00 -32.91
CA THR A 3 -26.56 -49.15 -32.68
C THR A 3 -25.88 -48.16 -33.64
N GLY A 4 -24.69 -47.65 -33.32
CA GLY A 4 -23.53 -48.02 -34.15
C GLY A 4 -22.47 -46.92 -34.18
N SER A 5 -21.25 -47.32 -33.79
CA SER A 5 -20.03 -46.55 -33.65
C SER A 5 -19.29 -46.33 -34.98
N LEU A 6 -18.43 -45.31 -35.06
CA LEU A 6 -17.21 -45.35 -35.87
C LEU A 6 -16.16 -44.38 -35.33
N SER A 7 -14.91 -44.85 -35.28
CA SER A 7 -13.77 -44.23 -34.62
C SER A 7 -12.66 -43.86 -35.63
N VAL A 8 -11.82 -42.90 -35.21
CA VAL A 8 -10.38 -42.68 -35.54
C VAL A 8 -9.98 -42.13 -36.93
N ALA A 9 -9.28 -40.98 -36.94
CA ALA A 9 -7.95 -40.83 -37.58
C ALA A 9 -7.24 -39.54 -37.14
N LEU A 10 -6.03 -39.71 -36.63
CA LEU A 10 -5.04 -38.70 -36.23
C LEU A 10 -4.00 -38.57 -37.36
N ALA A 11 -3.55 -37.36 -37.72
CA ALA A 11 -2.29 -37.17 -38.45
C ALA A 11 -1.69 -35.77 -38.18
N LEU A 12 -0.53 -35.75 -37.54
CA LEU A 12 0.45 -34.64 -37.55
C LEU A 12 1.31 -34.74 -38.82
N LEU A 13 1.77 -33.59 -39.36
CA LEU A 13 3.18 -33.37 -39.75
C LEU A 13 3.47 -31.90 -40.12
N SER A 14 4.67 -31.49 -39.71
CA SER A 14 5.32 -30.17 -39.63
C SER A 14 6.05 -29.72 -40.91
N SER A 15 6.35 -28.41 -41.06
CA SER A 15 7.71 -27.89 -41.38
C SER A 15 7.80 -26.35 -41.37
N LEU A 16 9.04 -25.87 -41.19
CA LEU A 16 9.50 -24.55 -40.73
C LEU A 16 9.95 -23.58 -41.85
N ALA A 17 10.10 -22.31 -41.41
CA ALA A 17 11.16 -21.33 -41.74
C ALA A 17 10.93 -20.27 -42.83
N GLY A 18 11.18 -19.02 -42.44
CA GLY A 18 11.35 -17.87 -43.33
C GLY A 18 11.56 -16.55 -42.57
N CYS A 19 12.74 -16.35 -41.98
CA CYS A 19 13.20 -15.05 -41.48
C CYS A 19 13.45 -14.08 -42.65
N VAL A 20 13.04 -12.81 -42.52
CA VAL A 20 13.59 -11.69 -43.31
C VAL A 20 13.78 -10.47 -42.38
N ALA A 21 15.01 -9.96 -42.36
CA ALA A 21 15.44 -8.76 -41.64
C ALA A 21 15.06 -7.46 -42.39
N PRO A 22 14.98 -6.29 -41.72
CA PRO A 22 14.58 -5.02 -42.34
C PRO A 22 15.77 -4.28 -43.00
N GLY A 23 15.49 -3.57 -44.10
CA GLY A 23 16.38 -2.62 -44.78
C GLY A 23 15.98 -1.15 -44.52
N PRO A 24 16.79 -0.17 -44.94
CA PRO A 24 17.18 0.98 -44.12
C PRO A 24 16.25 2.22 -44.18
N LEU A 25 16.46 3.06 -43.16
CA LEU A 25 15.83 4.35 -42.86
C LEU A 25 16.30 5.44 -43.83
N ASP A 26 15.36 6.24 -44.34
CA ASP A 26 15.62 7.57 -44.91
C ASP A 26 15.06 8.62 -43.94
N GLU A 27 15.89 9.63 -43.66
CA GLU A 27 15.60 10.82 -42.85
C GLU A 27 14.71 11.83 -43.59
N ALA A 28 13.71 12.39 -42.89
CA ALA A 28 13.31 13.80 -43.01
C ALA A 28 12.44 14.22 -41.81
N GLU A 29 13.02 15.09 -40.97
CA GLU A 29 12.46 16.27 -40.26
C GLU A 29 10.94 16.32 -40.02
N GLY A 30 10.39 16.62 -38.84
CA GLY A 30 10.89 17.21 -37.60
C GLY A 30 9.67 17.85 -36.92
N GLU A 31 9.23 17.31 -35.79
CA GLU A 31 8.23 17.94 -34.92
C GLU A 31 8.66 17.66 -33.47
N GLU A 32 8.85 18.73 -32.69
CA GLU A 32 9.34 18.69 -31.32
C GLU A 32 8.37 17.89 -30.43
N VAL A 33 8.80 16.70 -30.03
CA VAL A 33 8.15 15.95 -28.95
C VAL A 33 8.68 16.50 -27.63
N ASP A 34 7.76 17.11 -26.88
CA ASP A 34 7.92 17.55 -25.50
C ASP A 34 8.65 16.49 -24.65
N THR A 35 9.83 16.86 -24.14
CA THR A 35 10.76 16.00 -23.39
C THR A 35 10.36 15.81 -21.93
N ALA A 36 9.12 16.12 -21.55
CA ALA A 36 8.60 15.95 -20.20
C ALA A 36 8.53 14.49 -19.71
N SER A 37 8.64 13.47 -20.59
CA SER A 37 8.64 12.06 -20.18
C SER A 37 10.01 11.53 -19.71
N GLY A 38 11.11 12.24 -20.01
CA GLY A 38 12.47 11.86 -19.62
C GLY A 38 12.87 12.29 -18.20
N ALA A 39 12.12 13.21 -17.58
CA ALA A 39 12.45 13.77 -16.26
C ALA A 39 11.93 12.94 -15.06
N LEU A 40 11.10 11.92 -15.28
CA LEU A 40 10.52 11.08 -14.21
C LEU A 40 11.34 9.81 -13.87
N VAL A 41 12.46 9.59 -14.57
CA VAL A 41 13.35 8.42 -14.40
C VAL A 41 14.69 8.78 -13.73
N ALA A 42 14.94 10.05 -13.44
CA ALA A 42 16.17 10.46 -12.78
C ALA A 42 16.10 10.32 -11.24
N ASP A 43 16.97 9.45 -10.72
CA ASP A 43 17.43 9.28 -9.34
C ASP A 43 16.47 8.61 -8.33
N ARG A 44 16.37 7.27 -8.39
CA ARG A 44 15.57 6.45 -7.48
C ARG A 44 16.47 5.53 -6.65
N ALA A 45 17.19 6.10 -5.67
CA ALA A 45 17.74 5.28 -4.58
C ALA A 45 16.59 4.50 -3.91
N SER A 46 16.74 3.20 -3.71
CA SER A 46 15.79 2.37 -2.97
C SER A 46 15.90 2.63 -1.47
N LEU A 47 14.79 2.73 -0.73
CA LEU A 47 14.82 2.64 0.74
C LEU A 47 15.32 1.25 1.13
N PRO A 48 16.32 1.09 2.03
CA PRO A 48 16.70 -0.22 2.56
C PRO A 48 15.64 -0.73 3.54
N THR A 49 15.69 -2.02 3.89
CA THR A 49 14.83 -2.58 4.94
C THR A 49 15.24 -2.00 6.30
N PRO A 50 14.30 -1.46 7.11
CA PRO A 50 14.62 -1.03 8.46
C PRO A 50 15.03 -2.22 9.34
N ALA A 51 15.92 -1.96 10.29
CA ALA A 51 16.23 -2.91 11.35
C ALA A 51 15.04 -3.11 12.31
N ALA A 52 14.21 -2.08 12.49
CA ALA A 52 12.91 -2.20 13.11
C ALA A 52 11.96 -1.09 12.64
N TYR A 53 10.67 -1.39 12.60
CA TYR A 53 9.60 -0.51 12.16
C TYR A 53 8.34 -0.73 13.00
N TRP A 54 7.78 0.34 13.54
CA TRP A 54 6.50 0.34 14.24
C TRP A 54 5.57 1.36 13.59
N SER A 55 4.54 0.88 12.90
CA SER A 55 3.55 1.76 12.26
C SER A 55 2.49 2.27 13.22
N PHE A 56 2.18 1.52 14.28
CA PHE A 56 1.02 1.76 15.16
C PHE A 56 -0.36 1.47 14.51
N ASP A 57 -0.41 0.93 13.29
CA ASP A 57 -1.68 0.63 12.60
C ASP A 57 -2.53 -0.43 13.29
N THR A 58 -1.89 -1.37 13.98
CA THR A 58 -2.54 -2.43 14.76
C THR A 58 -2.66 -2.09 16.23
N CYS A 59 -2.45 -0.81 16.59
CA CYS A 59 -2.64 -0.32 17.94
C CYS A 59 -4.09 -0.61 18.37
N THR A 60 -4.22 -1.20 19.56
CA THR A 60 -5.52 -1.48 20.19
C THR A 60 -5.56 -0.81 21.56
N ASP A 61 -6.70 -0.20 21.89
CA ASP A 61 -6.87 0.44 23.20
C ASP A 61 -6.85 -0.59 24.33
N GLY A 62 -5.95 -0.40 25.30
CA GLY A 62 -5.85 -1.26 26.48
C GLY A 62 -4.53 -1.13 27.23
N THR A 63 -4.50 -1.58 28.48
CA THR A 63 -3.26 -1.68 29.27
C THR A 63 -2.45 -2.89 28.78
N ASN A 64 -1.17 -2.71 28.44
CA ASN A 64 -0.28 -3.76 27.91
C ASN A 64 -0.58 -4.24 26.48
N ALA A 65 -1.14 -3.38 25.63
CA ALA A 65 -1.30 -3.66 24.20
C ALA A 65 0.08 -3.97 23.55
N ARG A 66 0.10 -4.85 22.55
CA ARG A 66 1.32 -5.11 21.78
C ARG A 66 1.31 -4.23 20.54
N VAL A 67 2.36 -3.43 20.37
CA VAL A 67 2.60 -2.74 19.10
C VAL A 67 3.35 -3.70 18.20
N ARG A 68 2.74 -4.04 17.07
CA ARG A 68 3.37 -4.91 16.07
C ARG A 68 4.63 -4.25 15.51
N GLU A 69 5.61 -5.08 15.20
CA GLU A 69 6.84 -4.67 14.53
C GLU A 69 6.76 -5.16 13.10
N ASP A 70 6.75 -4.21 12.17
CA ASP A 70 6.31 -4.41 10.81
C ASP A 70 7.49 -4.62 9.83
N SER A 71 8.75 -4.60 10.28
CA SER A 71 9.92 -4.94 9.43
C SER A 71 10.12 -6.46 9.24
N GLY A 72 9.35 -7.28 9.95
CA GLY A 72 9.38 -8.73 9.84
C GLY A 72 10.41 -9.43 10.74
N GLN A 73 11.10 -8.70 11.64
CA GLN A 73 12.09 -9.23 12.60
C GLN A 73 11.50 -9.71 13.92
N GLY A 74 10.23 -9.41 14.20
CA GLY A 74 9.50 -9.95 15.34
C GLY A 74 9.80 -9.29 16.69
N ALA A 75 10.31 -8.06 16.72
CA ALA A 75 10.48 -7.28 17.95
C ALA A 75 9.21 -6.48 18.30
N PHE A 76 8.15 -7.16 18.75
CA PHE A 76 6.96 -6.45 19.24
C PHE A 76 7.30 -5.51 20.40
N GLY A 77 6.70 -4.32 20.37
CA GLY A 77 6.76 -3.37 21.48
C GLY A 77 5.67 -3.67 22.50
N VAL A 78 6.00 -3.57 23.79
CA VAL A 78 5.03 -3.65 24.88
C VAL A 78 4.63 -2.25 25.28
N MET A 79 3.34 -1.94 25.13
CA MET A 79 2.79 -0.63 25.39
C MET A 79 2.33 -0.51 26.84
N SER A 80 2.88 0.43 27.60
CA SER A 80 2.38 0.77 28.95
C SER A 80 1.73 2.15 28.92
N GLY A 81 0.44 2.24 29.25
CA GLY A 81 -0.34 3.48 29.18
C GLY A 81 -1.84 3.23 29.11
N ARG A 82 -2.66 4.29 29.06
CA ARG A 82 -4.13 4.21 29.16
C ARG A 82 -4.81 4.78 27.89
N GLY A 83 -4.73 4.07 26.77
CA GLY A 83 -5.38 4.45 25.51
C GLY A 83 -4.47 5.29 24.62
N LEU A 84 -3.71 4.60 23.78
CA LEU A 84 -2.56 5.14 23.03
C LEU A 84 -2.81 5.13 21.53
N CYS A 85 -4.05 4.96 21.07
CA CYS A 85 -4.35 4.89 19.65
C CYS A 85 -5.21 6.09 19.25
N SER A 86 -4.77 6.86 18.27
CA SER A 86 -5.50 7.99 17.68
C SER A 86 -5.30 7.98 16.17
N PRO A 87 -6.16 8.59 15.36
CA PRO A 87 -5.87 8.81 13.95
C PRO A 87 -4.48 9.44 13.75
N GLY A 88 -3.65 8.77 12.95
CA GLY A 88 -2.25 9.09 12.74
C GLY A 88 -1.97 9.97 11.52
N LYS A 89 -0.69 10.07 11.16
CA LYS A 89 -0.28 10.64 9.89
C LYS A 89 -0.67 9.68 8.77
N PHE A 90 -0.49 8.39 9.03
CA PHE A 90 -1.02 7.28 8.24
C PHE A 90 -1.81 6.39 9.19
N LEU A 91 -3.10 6.21 8.90
CA LEU A 91 -3.99 5.33 9.66
C LEU A 91 -4.04 5.65 11.17
N SER A 92 -3.27 4.93 11.99
CA SER A 92 -3.27 5.05 13.45
C SER A 92 -1.88 5.46 13.95
N ALA A 93 -1.85 6.33 14.96
CA ALA A 93 -0.64 6.74 15.66
C ALA A 93 -0.71 6.41 17.14
N GLY A 94 0.47 6.28 17.76
CA GLY A 94 0.63 6.29 19.21
C GLY A 94 0.27 7.66 19.79
N ASP A 95 -0.73 7.75 20.67
CA ASP A 95 -1.13 8.98 21.38
C ASP A 95 -0.61 9.03 22.82
N PHE A 96 0.50 9.71 23.02
CA PHE A 96 1.19 9.80 24.30
C PHE A 96 0.74 11.03 25.10
N ASN A 97 0.47 10.82 26.40
CA ASN A 97 -0.08 11.85 27.29
C ASN A 97 0.95 12.72 28.04
N GLY A 98 2.26 12.51 27.83
CA GLY A 98 3.31 13.27 28.51
C GLY A 98 3.59 12.90 29.97
N ALA A 99 2.91 11.91 30.55
CA ALA A 99 3.01 11.56 31.97
C ALA A 99 3.61 10.17 32.25
N GLY A 100 3.51 9.22 31.32
CA GLY A 100 4.08 7.87 31.52
C GLY A 100 3.80 6.86 30.41
N ASP A 101 3.14 7.28 29.33
CA ASP A 101 2.90 6.40 28.19
C ASP A 101 4.19 6.12 27.44
N GLN A 102 4.42 4.85 27.10
CA GLN A 102 5.59 4.43 26.34
C GLN A 102 5.38 3.08 25.65
N VAL A 103 6.19 2.83 24.63
CA VAL A 103 6.37 1.49 24.05
C VAL A 103 7.79 1.04 24.33
N GLU A 104 7.93 -0.04 25.09
CA GLU A 104 9.22 -0.64 25.40
C GLU A 104 9.49 -1.84 24.48
N ILE A 105 10.67 -1.85 23.87
CA ILE A 105 11.13 -2.90 22.97
C ILE A 105 12.40 -3.51 23.53
N SER A 106 12.33 -4.77 23.94
CA SER A 106 13.49 -5.52 24.41
C SER A 106 14.53 -5.67 23.30
N SER A 107 15.79 -5.30 23.56
CA SER A 107 16.93 -5.54 22.64
C SER A 107 17.73 -6.81 22.97
N ALA A 108 17.35 -7.53 24.03
CA ALA A 108 18.03 -8.74 24.47
C ALA A 108 17.97 -9.83 23.39
N GLY A 109 19.15 -10.34 23.00
CA GLY A 109 19.27 -11.37 21.96
C GLY A 109 19.00 -10.88 20.53
N ARG A 110 18.79 -9.58 20.31
CA ARG A 110 18.43 -9.01 19.00
C ARG A 110 19.55 -8.14 18.45
N SER A 111 20.60 -8.76 17.88
CA SER A 111 21.79 -8.06 17.36
C SER A 111 21.47 -6.95 16.35
N TYR A 112 20.33 -7.04 15.64
CA TYR A 112 19.90 -6.02 14.69
C TYR A 112 19.48 -4.68 15.33
N LEU A 113 19.29 -4.65 16.65
CA LEU A 113 19.02 -3.45 17.45
C LEU A 113 20.29 -2.91 18.14
N HIS A 114 21.48 -3.34 17.72
CA HIS A 114 22.77 -2.89 18.26
C HIS A 114 23.51 -2.10 17.18
N PHE A 115 23.41 -0.78 17.25
CA PHE A 115 23.95 0.14 16.24
C PHE A 115 25.42 0.44 16.54
N GLN A 116 26.32 0.24 15.57
CA GLN A 116 27.77 0.35 15.76
C GLN A 116 28.35 1.61 15.12
N ASP A 117 28.44 1.66 13.80
CA ASP A 117 29.19 2.73 13.12
C ASP A 117 28.29 3.74 12.42
N ARG A 118 26.98 3.44 12.35
CA ARG A 118 25.99 4.21 11.60
C ARG A 118 24.58 3.85 12.06
N ILE A 119 23.70 4.84 12.01
CA ILE A 119 22.29 4.71 12.40
C ILE A 119 21.45 5.73 11.64
N THR A 120 20.23 5.33 11.29
CA THR A 120 19.16 6.27 11.00
C THR A 120 17.99 5.99 11.93
N ALA A 121 17.48 7.02 12.61
CA ALA A 121 16.25 6.97 13.39
C ALA A 121 15.27 7.98 12.82
N ALA A 122 14.05 7.55 12.48
CA ALA A 122 13.05 8.38 11.83
C ALA A 122 11.65 8.12 12.40
N ALA A 123 10.81 9.15 12.43
CA ALA A 123 9.41 9.05 12.83
C ALA A 123 8.59 10.19 12.24
N TRP A 124 7.29 9.97 12.08
CA TRP A 124 6.32 11.05 11.98
C TRP A 124 5.86 11.45 13.38
N VAL A 125 5.79 12.76 13.63
CA VAL A 125 5.47 13.31 14.95
C VAL A 125 4.51 14.48 14.85
N ASN A 126 3.57 14.57 15.79
CA ASN A 126 2.69 15.72 15.99
C ASN A 126 2.66 16.06 17.49
N PRO A 127 3.68 16.80 17.98
CA PRO A 127 3.81 17.09 19.40
C PRO A 127 2.78 18.14 19.84
N ARG A 128 2.02 17.88 20.90
CA ARG A 128 1.15 18.89 21.54
C ARG A 128 1.98 19.98 22.22
N SER A 129 3.15 19.60 22.73
CA SER A 129 4.11 20.49 23.37
C SER A 129 5.51 20.25 22.85
N VAL A 130 6.19 21.32 22.44
CA VAL A 130 7.63 21.33 22.15
C VAL A 130 8.49 21.87 23.30
N THR A 131 7.85 22.18 24.44
CA THR A 131 8.54 22.65 25.65
C THR A 131 9.00 21.48 26.53
N GLY A 132 10.08 21.71 27.28
CA GLY A 132 10.74 20.68 28.08
C GLY A 132 11.49 19.66 27.22
N ASN A 133 11.85 18.53 27.82
CA ASN A 133 12.46 17.41 27.12
C ASN A 133 11.37 16.36 26.84
N ARG A 134 11.29 15.87 25.59
CA ARG A 134 10.29 14.89 25.12
C ARG A 134 10.97 13.85 24.25
N THR A 135 10.87 12.58 24.60
CA THR A 135 11.51 11.50 23.83
C THR A 135 10.61 11.02 22.71
N ILE A 136 11.11 11.00 21.46
CA ILE A 136 10.41 10.32 20.35
C ILE A 136 10.80 8.85 20.37
N VAL A 137 12.10 8.54 20.25
CA VAL A 137 12.64 7.19 20.36
C VAL A 137 14.07 7.24 20.92
N ASN A 138 14.41 6.30 21.81
CA ASN A 138 15.75 6.18 22.39
C ASN A 138 16.20 4.73 22.49
N GLN A 139 17.50 4.57 22.76
CA GLN A 139 18.00 3.37 23.42
C GLN A 139 18.89 3.79 24.59
N TRP A 140 18.37 3.66 25.80
CA TRP A 140 19.07 4.15 26.99
C TRP A 140 20.37 3.41 27.31
N TYR A 141 21.32 4.17 27.84
CA TYR A 141 22.51 3.71 28.57
C TYR A 141 22.64 4.60 29.82
N ALA A 142 23.73 4.52 30.60
CA ALA A 142 24.18 5.57 31.54
C ALA A 142 23.50 6.95 31.37
N ALA A 143 23.61 7.47 30.14
CA ALA A 143 22.91 8.67 29.66
C ALA A 143 22.13 8.51 28.32
N ASP A 144 22.53 7.68 27.34
CA ASP A 144 21.77 7.13 26.17
C ASP A 144 22.79 6.57 25.13
N SER A 145 22.43 5.60 24.29
CA SER A 145 23.23 5.20 23.10
C SER A 145 22.90 6.07 21.89
N PHE A 146 21.61 6.25 21.63
CA PHE A 146 21.07 7.26 20.73
C PHE A 146 19.72 7.78 21.27
N LEU A 147 19.36 8.99 20.86
CA LEU A 147 18.09 9.62 21.22
C LEU A 147 17.62 10.55 20.09
N LEU A 148 16.41 10.33 19.59
CA LEU A 148 15.65 11.30 18.80
C LEU A 148 14.58 11.91 19.71
N GLY A 149 14.54 13.23 19.81
CA GLY A 149 13.64 13.89 20.76
C GLY A 149 13.40 15.37 20.48
N ILE A 150 12.73 16.01 21.43
CA ILE A 150 12.49 17.44 21.47
C ILE A 150 13.05 17.98 22.78
N ALA A 151 13.83 19.05 22.71
CA ALA A 151 14.32 19.75 23.89
C ALA A 151 14.28 21.25 23.63
N GLN A 152 13.76 22.03 24.58
CA GLN A 152 13.81 23.49 24.55
C GLN A 152 13.28 24.10 23.23
N GLY A 153 12.18 23.56 22.69
CA GLY A 153 11.59 24.02 21.43
C GLY A 153 12.30 23.56 20.16
N LYS A 154 13.21 22.59 20.25
CA LYS A 154 13.98 22.07 19.10
C LYS A 154 13.84 20.57 18.98
N TYR A 155 13.70 20.07 17.76
CA TYR A 155 13.99 18.67 17.44
C TYR A 155 15.49 18.46 17.59
N PHE A 156 15.92 17.34 18.14
CA PHE A 156 17.32 16.97 18.21
C PHE A 156 17.53 15.48 17.97
N PHE A 157 18.72 15.17 17.46
CA PHE A 157 19.24 13.81 17.41
C PHE A 157 20.58 13.77 18.13
N SER A 158 20.74 12.81 19.03
CA SER A 158 21.96 12.58 19.78
C SER A 158 22.45 11.14 19.61
N VAL A 159 23.78 10.97 19.57
CA VAL A 159 24.45 9.68 19.70
C VAL A 159 25.57 9.80 20.73
N ALA A 160 25.91 8.69 21.39
CA ALA A 160 26.99 8.64 22.36
C ALA A 160 28.18 7.84 21.83
N PHE A 161 29.40 8.28 22.17
CA PHE A 161 30.66 7.57 21.96
C PHE A 161 31.26 7.11 23.29
N PRO A 162 32.06 6.03 23.33
CA PRO A 162 32.71 5.57 24.55
C PRO A 162 33.63 6.65 25.17
N ASN A 163 33.29 7.12 26.37
CA ASN A 163 34.10 8.05 27.17
C ASN A 163 33.68 7.99 28.65
N GLY A 164 33.89 6.84 29.29
CA GLY A 164 33.44 6.57 30.65
C GLY A 164 31.95 6.18 30.75
N GLY A 165 31.41 6.13 31.96
CA GLY A 165 30.11 5.52 32.25
C GLY A 165 28.88 6.25 31.69
N ALA A 166 29.00 7.50 31.24
CA ALA A 166 27.93 8.23 30.58
C ALA A 166 28.11 8.31 29.05
N GLY A 167 29.31 8.01 28.54
CA GLY A 167 29.66 8.30 27.14
C GLY A 167 29.80 9.80 26.85
N GLN A 168 30.37 10.12 25.69
CA GLN A 168 30.41 11.47 25.14
C GLN A 168 29.27 11.63 24.13
N HIS A 169 28.32 12.51 24.43
CA HIS A 169 27.20 12.81 23.54
C HIS A 169 27.58 13.86 22.50
N VAL A 170 27.20 13.61 21.25
CA VAL A 170 27.13 14.63 20.20
C VAL A 170 25.67 14.82 19.85
N ILE A 171 25.28 16.08 19.60
CA ILE A 171 23.89 16.49 19.38
C ILE A 171 23.84 17.35 18.12
N VAL A 172 22.82 17.15 17.30
CA VAL A 172 22.40 18.06 16.23
C VAL A 172 20.95 18.46 16.48
N GLU A 173 20.60 19.73 16.26
CA GLU A 173 19.29 20.27 16.62
C GLU A 173 18.75 21.28 15.60
N THR A 174 17.42 21.43 15.55
CA THR A 174 16.72 22.41 14.69
C THR A 174 15.37 22.78 15.32
N PRO A 175 14.81 23.98 15.07
CA PRO A 175 13.51 24.38 15.65
C PRO A 175 12.38 23.36 15.41
N ALA A 176 11.57 23.12 16.45
CA ALA A 176 10.39 22.28 16.40
C ALA A 176 9.10 23.10 16.32
N VAL A 177 8.04 22.48 15.78
CA VAL A 177 6.71 23.07 15.66
C VAL A 177 5.72 22.18 16.39
N ALA A 178 4.92 22.77 17.28
CA ALA A 178 3.84 22.06 17.98
C ALA A 178 2.57 22.01 17.13
N ASN A 179 1.72 21.02 17.39
CA ASN A 179 0.39 20.83 16.81
C ASN A 179 0.39 20.73 15.28
N ALA A 180 1.47 20.21 14.69
CA ALA A 180 1.58 19.93 13.27
C ALA A 180 2.39 18.66 13.04
N TRP A 181 1.98 17.86 12.06
CA TRP A 181 2.74 16.70 11.61
C TRP A 181 4.07 17.12 10.98
N ALA A 182 5.16 16.49 11.41
CA ALA A 182 6.47 16.60 10.80
C ALA A 182 7.13 15.22 10.73
N HIS A 183 7.78 14.90 9.61
CA HIS A 183 8.69 13.77 9.55
C HIS A 183 10.06 14.22 10.06
N VAL A 184 10.59 13.58 11.09
CA VAL A 184 11.89 13.92 11.67
C VAL A 184 12.82 12.72 11.57
N ALA A 185 14.02 12.92 11.01
CA ALA A 185 15.00 11.86 10.87
C ALA A 185 16.40 12.32 11.30
N GLY A 186 17.00 11.57 12.22
CA GLY A 186 18.40 11.67 12.62
C GLY A 186 19.25 10.63 11.90
N VAL A 187 20.35 11.05 11.27
CA VAL A 187 21.27 10.16 10.55
C VAL A 187 22.69 10.37 11.09
N TYR A 188 23.35 9.30 11.50
CA TYR A 188 24.79 9.28 11.73
C TYR A 188 25.47 8.40 10.69
N ASP A 189 26.36 9.00 9.90
CA ASP A 189 27.02 8.35 8.76
C ASP A 189 28.46 7.90 9.01
N GLY A 190 28.94 8.02 10.25
CA GLY A 190 30.34 7.75 10.64
C GLY A 190 31.24 8.99 10.58
N THR A 191 30.76 10.08 9.99
CA THR A 191 31.51 11.34 9.84
C THR A 191 30.75 12.59 10.31
N ALA A 192 29.42 12.54 10.34
CA ALA A 192 28.57 13.59 10.87
C ALA A 192 27.22 13.05 11.37
N LEU A 193 26.62 13.77 12.33
CA LEU A 193 25.20 13.69 12.62
C LEU A 193 24.47 14.69 11.72
N LYS A 194 23.36 14.25 11.13
CA LYS A 194 22.48 15.05 10.28
C LYS A 194 21.06 14.97 10.82
N LEU A 195 20.34 16.08 10.80
CA LEU A 195 18.94 16.15 11.18
C LEU A 195 18.11 16.66 10.02
N TYR A 196 17.10 15.89 9.65
CA TYR A 196 16.17 16.19 8.57
C TYR A 196 14.77 16.44 9.14
N VAL A 197 14.05 17.38 8.53
CA VAL A 197 12.63 17.64 8.81
C VAL A 197 11.88 17.70 7.49
N ASN A 198 10.82 16.90 7.34
CA ASN A 198 10.03 16.76 6.12
C ASN A 198 10.88 16.42 4.87
N GLY A 199 11.91 15.61 5.05
CA GLY A 199 12.78 15.14 3.97
C GLY A 199 13.95 16.07 3.66
N GLU A 200 13.95 17.29 4.19
CA GLU A 200 14.99 18.29 3.94
C GLU A 200 16.04 18.31 5.04
N LEU A 201 17.32 18.44 4.68
CA LEU A 201 18.42 18.58 5.64
C LEU A 201 18.33 19.93 6.34
N ARG A 202 18.24 19.94 7.68
CA ARG A 202 18.08 21.16 8.47
C ARG A 202 19.32 21.54 9.27
N ALA A 203 20.09 20.54 9.69
CA ALA A 203 21.31 20.76 10.47
C ALA A 203 22.27 19.58 10.31
N SER A 204 23.57 19.86 10.50
CA SER A 204 24.64 18.87 10.49
C SER A 204 25.70 19.23 11.54
N THR A 205 26.28 18.23 12.19
CA THR A 205 27.35 18.42 13.19
C THR A 205 28.42 17.33 12.99
N PRO A 206 29.71 17.70 12.85
CA PRO A 206 30.78 16.72 12.73
C PRO A 206 30.83 15.76 13.92
N ALA A 207 30.99 14.47 13.65
CA ALA A 207 31.12 13.44 14.66
C ALA A 207 31.75 12.19 14.06
N SER A 208 32.59 11.49 14.80
CA SER A 208 33.20 10.26 14.31
C SER A 208 33.50 9.31 15.44
N GLY A 209 33.57 8.02 15.10
CA GLY A 209 33.82 6.93 16.03
C GLY A 209 32.73 5.87 16.03
N THR A 210 32.97 4.81 16.79
CA THR A 210 31.99 3.74 17.01
C THR A 210 31.06 4.14 18.15
N LEU A 211 29.76 3.98 17.93
CA LEU A 211 28.71 4.28 18.89
C LEU A 211 28.84 3.43 20.15
N GLN A 212 28.54 4.05 21.28
CA GLN A 212 28.44 3.40 22.58
C GLN A 212 27.35 2.31 22.50
N GLN A 213 27.76 1.06 22.67
CA GLN A 213 26.84 -0.07 22.66
C GLN A 213 25.94 -0.06 23.90
N SER A 214 24.67 -0.44 23.69
CA SER A 214 23.71 -0.68 24.76
C SER A 214 22.92 -1.95 24.48
N THR A 215 22.71 -2.76 25.51
CA THR A 215 21.83 -3.93 25.50
C THR A 215 20.52 -3.67 26.21
N ARG A 216 20.24 -2.40 26.55
CA ARG A 216 18.98 -1.99 27.19
C ARG A 216 17.86 -1.87 26.16
N PRO A 217 16.59 -1.88 26.60
CA PRO A 217 15.46 -1.70 25.71
C PRO A 217 15.53 -0.40 24.91
N ILE A 218 14.96 -0.46 23.71
CA ILE A 218 14.57 0.73 22.95
C ILE A 218 13.24 1.19 23.51
N VAL A 219 13.05 2.50 23.65
CA VAL A 219 11.82 3.08 24.18
C VAL A 219 11.30 4.14 23.21
N ILE A 220 10.02 4.03 22.83
CA ILE A 220 9.30 5.03 22.03
C ILE A 220 8.35 5.79 22.95
N GLY A 221 8.32 7.12 22.81
CA GLY A 221 7.44 8.01 23.57
C GLY A 221 7.77 8.16 25.05
N GLY A 222 8.64 7.32 25.60
CA GLY A 222 9.02 7.31 27.01
C GLY A 222 10.51 7.40 27.25
N HIS A 223 10.85 7.68 28.51
CA HIS A 223 12.23 7.67 28.95
C HIS A 223 12.33 7.33 30.45
N PRO A 224 13.26 6.46 30.90
CA PRO A 224 13.43 6.07 32.30
C PRO A 224 13.73 7.17 33.36
N ALA A 225 13.94 8.45 33.00
CA ALA A 225 14.62 9.44 33.84
C ALA A 225 14.10 10.89 33.73
N TRP A 226 13.36 11.22 32.67
CA TRP A 226 12.85 12.56 32.33
C TRP A 226 11.63 12.41 31.39
N ASN A 227 10.95 13.52 31.07
CA ASN A 227 9.54 13.52 30.69
C ASN A 227 9.19 12.71 29.42
N ALA A 228 8.00 12.10 29.46
CA ALA A 228 7.41 11.40 28.33
C ALA A 228 6.97 12.35 27.21
N TYR A 229 6.85 11.79 26.02
CA TYR A 229 6.31 12.45 24.84
C TYR A 229 4.85 12.85 25.05
N ASP A 230 4.47 13.99 24.49
CA ASP A 230 3.11 14.53 24.58
C ASP A 230 2.64 14.87 23.18
N GLY A 231 1.79 14.01 22.62
CA GLY A 231 1.27 14.09 21.25
C GLY A 231 1.33 12.77 20.51
N LEU A 232 1.23 12.85 19.18
CA LEU A 232 1.13 11.68 18.31
C LEU A 232 2.51 11.30 17.75
N ILE A 233 2.85 10.00 17.79
CA ILE A 233 4.00 9.42 17.09
C ILE A 233 3.50 8.34 16.14
N ASP A 234 4.02 8.35 14.94
CA ASP A 234 3.66 7.43 13.88
C ASP A 234 4.93 6.98 13.12
N GLU A 235 4.87 5.83 12.47
CA GLU A 235 5.87 5.40 11.49
C GLU A 235 7.34 5.34 11.97
N VAL A 236 7.58 4.89 13.21
CA VAL A 236 8.93 4.88 13.82
C VAL A 236 9.79 3.83 13.14
N ARG A 237 10.93 4.24 12.57
CA ARG A 237 11.88 3.37 11.88
C ARG A 237 13.30 3.56 12.36
N LEU A 238 14.00 2.43 12.51
CA LEU A 238 15.42 2.38 12.85
C LEU A 238 16.19 1.61 11.78
N TYR A 239 17.36 2.10 11.40
CA TYR A 239 18.24 1.47 10.41
C TYR A 239 19.66 1.36 10.96
N GLN A 240 20.34 0.26 10.66
CA GLN A 240 21.79 0.09 10.88
C GLN A 240 22.64 0.74 9.77
N GLN A 241 22.00 1.56 8.92
CA GLN A 241 22.63 2.25 7.80
C GLN A 241 22.34 3.75 7.91
N ALA A 242 23.21 4.54 7.32
CA ALA A 242 22.97 5.96 7.12
C ALA A 242 22.20 6.13 5.80
N LEU A 243 20.95 6.60 5.89
CA LEU A 243 20.16 6.89 4.70
C LEU A 243 20.71 8.14 3.99
N SER A 244 20.69 8.11 2.65
CA SER A 244 20.98 9.27 1.82
C SER A 244 19.89 10.32 1.93
N SER A 245 20.16 11.57 1.52
CA SER A 245 19.15 12.63 1.49
C SER A 245 17.93 12.23 0.65
N THR A 246 18.14 11.56 -0.49
CA THR A 246 17.07 11.06 -1.36
C THR A 246 16.21 10.01 -0.66
N GLN A 247 16.84 9.08 0.07
CA GLN A 247 16.13 8.07 0.86
C GLN A 247 15.33 8.71 2.01
N VAL A 248 15.90 9.71 2.70
CA VAL A 248 15.16 10.42 3.76
C VAL A 248 13.98 11.21 3.20
N ALA A 249 14.13 11.82 2.03
CA ALA A 249 13.03 12.50 1.34
C ALA A 249 11.91 11.53 0.93
N GLN A 250 12.26 10.34 0.42
CA GLN A 250 11.29 9.29 0.14
C GLN A 250 10.56 8.82 1.40
N LEU A 251 11.28 8.63 2.51
CA LEU A 251 10.67 8.25 3.77
C LEU A 251 9.71 9.33 4.29
N ALA A 252 10.06 10.60 4.13
CA ALA A 252 9.22 11.75 4.48
C ALA A 252 8.03 11.97 3.55
N ALA A 253 8.02 11.37 2.36
CA ALA A 253 6.84 11.39 1.49
C ALA A 253 5.79 10.35 1.95
N GLY A 254 6.25 9.23 2.53
CA GLY A 254 5.43 8.05 2.80
C GLY A 254 5.13 7.26 1.52
N GLU A 255 5.11 5.92 1.60
CA GLU A 255 4.59 5.07 0.50
C GLU A 255 3.30 4.39 0.98
N VAL A 256 2.19 5.09 0.81
CA VAL A 256 0.84 4.52 0.86
C VAL A 256 0.30 4.54 -0.56
N TYR A 257 -0.16 3.41 -1.07
CA TYR A 257 -0.73 3.37 -2.42
C TYR A 257 -2.09 4.07 -2.42
N PRO A 258 -2.22 5.22 -3.09
CA PRO A 258 -3.43 6.00 -2.98
C PRO A 258 -4.55 5.42 -3.83
N VAL A 259 -5.78 5.79 -3.49
CA VAL A 259 -6.91 5.77 -4.41
C VAL A 259 -7.02 7.15 -5.05
N ARG A 260 -6.98 7.21 -6.38
CA ARG A 260 -7.30 8.42 -7.13
C ARG A 260 -8.62 8.24 -7.85
N ALA A 261 -9.56 9.15 -7.59
CA ALA A 261 -10.88 9.14 -8.18
C ALA A 261 -10.98 10.06 -9.39
N TYR A 262 -11.61 9.59 -10.46
CA TYR A 262 -11.90 10.37 -11.66
C TYR A 262 -13.40 10.34 -11.98
N TYR A 263 -13.89 11.45 -12.53
CA TYR A 263 -15.17 11.51 -13.23
C TYR A 263 -14.88 11.69 -14.71
N VAL A 264 -15.10 10.66 -15.52
CA VAL A 264 -14.84 10.69 -16.96
C VAL A 264 -16.15 10.87 -17.71
N TYR A 265 -16.19 11.83 -18.65
CA TYR A 265 -17.36 12.05 -19.49
C TYR A 265 -16.97 12.21 -20.97
N PRO A 266 -17.79 11.70 -21.92
CA PRO A 266 -17.52 11.83 -23.34
C PRO A 266 -17.51 13.29 -23.83
N ASN A 267 -16.80 13.56 -24.93
CA ASN A 267 -16.64 14.92 -25.46
C ASN A 267 -17.92 15.54 -26.05
N ASP A 268 -18.95 14.74 -26.26
CA ASP A 268 -20.26 15.11 -26.78
C ASP A 268 -21.35 15.05 -25.70
N GLN A 269 -20.97 14.74 -24.45
CA GLN A 269 -21.85 14.77 -23.30
C GLN A 269 -21.60 16.00 -22.40
N PRO A 270 -22.63 16.48 -21.69
CA PRO A 270 -22.49 17.58 -20.74
C PRO A 270 -21.67 17.19 -19.52
N TYR A 271 -20.95 18.15 -18.96
CA TYR A 271 -20.35 18.05 -17.64
C TYR A 271 -21.44 18.24 -16.57
N HIS A 272 -21.38 17.44 -15.50
CA HIS A 272 -22.33 17.49 -14.38
C HIS A 272 -21.61 17.72 -13.07
N GLN A 273 -21.91 18.83 -12.41
CA GLN A 273 -21.36 19.14 -11.09
C GLN A 273 -21.99 18.22 -10.03
N GLU A 274 -23.25 17.86 -10.22
CA GLU A 274 -24.02 16.97 -9.37
C GLU A 274 -23.37 15.59 -9.25
N TYR A 275 -22.77 15.08 -10.34
CA TYR A 275 -21.99 13.85 -10.31
C TYR A 275 -20.73 14.02 -9.47
N VAL A 276 -19.97 15.12 -9.66
CA VAL A 276 -18.76 15.39 -8.86
C VAL A 276 -19.07 15.48 -7.37
N ASP A 277 -20.13 16.19 -7.00
CA ASP A 277 -20.53 16.37 -5.60
C ASP A 277 -21.01 15.05 -4.97
N ALA A 278 -21.80 14.26 -5.72
CA ALA A 278 -22.27 12.96 -5.27
C ALA A 278 -21.13 11.94 -5.13
N ILE A 279 -20.16 11.94 -6.05
CA ILE A 279 -18.98 11.08 -5.97
C ILE A 279 -18.17 11.42 -4.70
N ASN A 280 -17.85 12.70 -4.49
CA ASN A 280 -17.08 13.11 -3.30
C ASN A 280 -17.79 12.72 -1.99
N THR A 281 -19.12 12.89 -1.94
CA THR A 281 -19.94 12.47 -0.79
C THR A 281 -19.86 10.96 -0.59
N THR A 282 -20.07 10.19 -1.66
CA THR A 282 -20.00 8.72 -1.63
C THR A 282 -18.63 8.23 -1.17
N LEU A 283 -17.54 8.82 -1.66
CA LEU A 283 -16.19 8.43 -1.26
C LEU A 283 -15.91 8.71 0.22
N ALA A 284 -16.38 9.83 0.75
CA ALA A 284 -16.26 10.15 2.17
C ALA A 284 -17.02 9.15 3.06
N GLU A 285 -18.25 8.81 2.66
CA GLU A 285 -19.06 7.77 3.34
C GLU A 285 -18.36 6.41 3.30
N LEU A 286 -17.79 6.03 2.15
CA LEU A 286 -17.07 4.78 1.99
C LEU A 286 -15.79 4.70 2.81
N GLN A 287 -15.02 5.78 2.93
CA GLN A 287 -13.86 5.80 3.84
C GLN A 287 -14.27 5.55 5.29
N GLY A 288 -15.42 6.09 5.71
CA GLY A 288 -16.01 5.82 7.02
C GLY A 288 -16.43 4.36 7.16
N TRP A 289 -17.14 3.83 6.17
CA TRP A 289 -17.65 2.47 6.17
C TRP A 289 -16.54 1.42 6.14
N TYR A 290 -15.53 1.54 5.25
CA TYR A 290 -14.36 0.65 5.23
C TYR A 290 -13.69 0.59 6.60
N ARG A 291 -13.42 1.77 7.20
CA ARG A 291 -12.82 1.85 8.54
C ARG A 291 -13.65 1.13 9.60
N GLN A 292 -14.98 1.26 9.55
CA GLN A 292 -15.86 0.59 10.51
C GLN A 292 -15.90 -0.92 10.31
N GLN A 293 -15.86 -1.39 9.06
CA GLN A 293 -16.00 -2.82 8.74
C GLN A 293 -14.70 -3.60 8.82
N SER A 294 -13.54 -2.96 8.64
CA SER A 294 -12.24 -3.66 8.57
C SER A 294 -11.13 -3.01 9.40
N ASN A 295 -11.42 -1.98 10.20
CA ASN A 295 -10.44 -1.18 10.96
C ASN A 295 -9.38 -0.45 10.12
N VAL A 296 -9.42 -0.57 8.79
CA VAL A 296 -8.55 0.14 7.86
C VAL A 296 -9.38 0.83 6.78
N SER A 297 -8.82 1.83 6.11
CA SER A 297 -9.52 2.55 5.04
C SER A 297 -8.52 2.96 3.98
N PHE A 298 -9.02 3.15 2.76
CA PHE A 298 -8.22 3.63 1.65
C PHE A 298 -7.88 5.12 1.78
N HIS A 299 -6.79 5.49 1.13
CA HIS A 299 -6.26 6.84 1.12
C HIS A 299 -6.63 7.56 -0.17
N LEU A 300 -7.70 8.35 -0.12
CA LEU A 300 -8.15 9.15 -1.24
C LEU A 300 -7.23 10.37 -1.45
N VAL A 301 -6.77 10.59 -2.69
CA VAL A 301 -5.96 11.77 -3.04
C VAL A 301 -6.83 12.86 -3.63
N GLY A 302 -7.06 13.91 -2.83
CA GLY A 302 -7.85 15.07 -3.22
C GLY A 302 -9.33 14.74 -3.45
N SER A 303 -10.05 15.68 -4.07
CA SER A 303 -11.40 15.43 -4.58
C SER A 303 -11.34 14.68 -5.92
N VAL A 304 -12.47 14.11 -6.34
CA VAL A 304 -12.60 13.52 -7.68
C VAL A 304 -12.17 14.51 -8.77
N GLN A 305 -11.40 14.03 -9.74
CA GLN A 305 -10.94 14.81 -10.88
C GLN A 305 -11.86 14.58 -12.08
N ALA A 306 -12.55 15.64 -12.54
CA ALA A 306 -13.31 15.59 -13.77
C ALA A 306 -12.38 15.60 -15.00
N VAL A 307 -12.65 14.70 -15.94
CA VAL A 307 -11.87 14.51 -17.17
C VAL A 307 -12.81 14.40 -18.35
N ARG A 308 -12.67 15.34 -19.28
CA ARG A 308 -13.34 15.27 -20.58
C ARG A 308 -12.56 14.34 -21.49
N SER A 309 -13.17 13.24 -21.92
CA SER A 309 -12.57 12.35 -22.90
C SER A 309 -12.31 13.09 -24.22
N SER A 310 -11.31 12.67 -24.99
CA SER A 310 -11.12 13.12 -26.37
C SER A 310 -12.11 12.46 -27.34
N GLN A 311 -12.74 11.37 -26.91
CA GLN A 311 -13.67 10.57 -27.71
C GLN A 311 -15.13 10.94 -27.38
N ASN A 312 -16.00 10.80 -28.38
CA ASN A 312 -17.46 10.92 -28.20
C ASN A 312 -18.03 9.64 -27.57
N TYR A 313 -19.29 9.67 -27.12
CA TYR A 313 -19.95 8.58 -26.43
C TYR A 313 -19.90 7.26 -27.20
N VAL A 314 -20.21 7.30 -28.51
CA VAL A 314 -20.21 6.10 -29.37
C VAL A 314 -18.80 5.51 -29.51
N ASN A 315 -17.78 6.34 -29.72
CA ASN A 315 -16.40 5.88 -29.87
C ASN A 315 -15.84 5.34 -28.55
N MET A 316 -16.16 5.97 -27.42
CA MET A 316 -15.78 5.44 -26.12
C MET A 316 -16.32 4.03 -25.94
N ARG A 317 -17.57 3.75 -26.33
CA ARG A 317 -18.19 2.41 -26.24
C ARG A 317 -17.66 1.43 -27.26
N CYS A 318 -17.60 1.84 -28.52
CA CYS A 318 -17.53 0.93 -29.66
C CYS A 318 -16.21 1.01 -30.44
N GLY A 319 -15.32 1.96 -30.11
CA GLY A 319 -14.10 2.24 -30.85
C GLY A 319 -14.33 3.13 -32.07
N SER A 320 -13.27 3.43 -32.81
CA SER A 320 -13.29 4.34 -33.97
C SER A 320 -14.06 3.80 -35.19
N SER A 321 -14.34 2.49 -35.22
CA SER A 321 -15.04 1.79 -36.30
C SER A 321 -16.18 0.94 -35.73
N PRO A 322 -17.24 1.57 -35.22
CA PRO A 322 -18.27 0.89 -34.45
C PRO A 322 -19.10 -0.08 -35.31
N SER A 323 -19.36 -1.29 -34.81
CA SER A 323 -20.29 -2.23 -35.45
C SER A 323 -21.74 -1.78 -35.25
N SER A 324 -22.64 -2.14 -36.18
CA SER A 324 -24.07 -1.86 -36.03
C SER A 324 -24.67 -2.53 -34.79
N ALA A 325 -24.14 -3.68 -34.36
CA ALA A 325 -24.53 -4.32 -33.12
C ALA A 325 -24.24 -3.43 -31.90
N CYS A 326 -23.04 -2.83 -31.85
CA CYS A 326 -22.65 -1.95 -30.75
C CYS A 326 -23.40 -0.61 -30.75
N GLN A 327 -23.66 -0.05 -31.93
CA GLN A 327 -24.40 1.22 -32.06
C GLN A 327 -25.86 1.09 -31.60
N ASN A 328 -26.49 -0.05 -31.90
CA ASN A 328 -27.92 -0.26 -31.64
C ASN A 328 -28.21 -0.79 -30.24
N ASN A 329 -27.20 -1.23 -29.49
CA ASN A 329 -27.37 -1.81 -28.17
C ASN A 329 -26.57 -1.04 -27.10
N PRO A 330 -27.22 -0.21 -26.25
CA PRO A 330 -26.54 0.61 -25.26
C PRO A 330 -25.84 -0.19 -24.15
N ILE A 331 -25.92 -1.52 -24.07
CA ILE A 331 -25.07 -2.29 -23.14
C ILE A 331 -23.80 -2.86 -23.77
N GLU A 332 -23.64 -2.75 -25.10
CA GLU A 332 -22.40 -3.15 -25.79
C GLU A 332 -21.34 -2.08 -25.63
N ILE A 333 -20.32 -2.37 -24.81
CA ILE A 333 -19.26 -1.40 -24.47
C ILE A 333 -17.84 -1.97 -24.66
N PRO A 334 -17.53 -2.62 -25.80
CA PRO A 334 -16.27 -3.36 -26.01
C PRO A 334 -14.99 -2.52 -25.96
N ASN A 335 -15.06 -1.20 -26.20
CA ASN A 335 -13.92 -0.28 -26.16
C ASN A 335 -13.84 0.54 -24.86
N TRP A 336 -14.82 0.38 -23.95
CA TRP A 336 -15.03 1.34 -22.86
C TRP A 336 -13.87 1.43 -21.90
N LEU A 337 -13.36 0.29 -21.42
CA LEU A 337 -12.20 0.26 -20.53
C LEU A 337 -10.96 0.90 -21.18
N ASN A 338 -10.76 0.68 -22.48
CA ASN A 338 -9.65 1.28 -23.22
C ASN A 338 -9.81 2.80 -23.30
N ALA A 339 -10.99 3.29 -23.66
CA ALA A 339 -11.28 4.72 -23.75
C ALA A 339 -11.16 5.44 -22.40
N VAL A 340 -11.66 4.83 -21.32
CA VAL A 340 -11.51 5.33 -19.95
C VAL A 340 -10.04 5.39 -19.55
N SER A 341 -9.30 4.30 -19.77
CA SER A 341 -7.86 4.23 -19.49
C SER A 341 -7.10 5.34 -20.22
N GLN A 342 -7.38 5.55 -21.52
CA GLN A 342 -6.78 6.65 -22.28
C GLN A 342 -7.13 8.03 -21.70
N ALA A 343 -8.39 8.26 -21.32
CA ALA A 343 -8.84 9.54 -20.79
C ALA A 343 -8.09 9.92 -19.50
N VAL A 344 -7.85 8.97 -18.60
CA VAL A 344 -7.16 9.22 -17.32
C VAL A 344 -5.64 9.10 -17.40
N GLY A 345 -5.07 8.80 -18.58
CA GLY A 345 -3.63 8.66 -18.79
C GLY A 345 -3.06 7.30 -18.38
N GLY A 346 -3.88 6.25 -18.40
CA GLY A 346 -3.54 4.89 -17.98
C GLY A 346 -3.78 4.63 -16.50
N PHE A 347 -3.51 3.40 -16.06
CA PHE A 347 -3.58 3.01 -14.65
C PHE A 347 -2.16 2.91 -14.10
N PRO A 348 -1.66 3.90 -13.35
CA PRO A 348 -0.29 3.89 -12.87
C PRO A 348 -0.09 2.76 -11.86
N ALA A 349 1.12 2.19 -11.84
CA ALA A 349 1.54 1.31 -10.77
C ALA A 349 1.42 2.01 -9.40
N ARG A 350 1.26 1.23 -8.32
CA ARG A 350 1.27 1.75 -6.94
C ARG A 350 0.15 2.74 -6.60
N GLN A 351 -0.94 2.72 -7.35
CA GLN A 351 -2.14 3.55 -7.14
C GLN A 351 -3.36 2.76 -7.61
N SER A 352 -4.40 2.67 -6.77
CA SER A 352 -5.70 2.24 -7.25
C SER A 352 -6.40 3.40 -7.96
N THR A 353 -6.89 3.14 -9.17
CA THR A 353 -7.60 4.15 -9.97
C THR A 353 -9.09 3.83 -9.97
N LEU A 354 -9.89 4.71 -9.37
CA LEU A 354 -11.35 4.59 -9.32
C LEU A 354 -11.96 5.59 -10.32
N VAL A 355 -12.68 5.11 -11.32
CA VAL A 355 -13.29 5.93 -12.35
C VAL A 355 -14.81 5.82 -12.29
N PHE A 356 -15.47 6.95 -12.17
CA PHE A 356 -16.89 7.08 -12.42
C PHE A 356 -17.07 7.58 -13.85
N SER A 357 -17.57 6.74 -14.75
CA SER A 357 -17.60 7.01 -16.18
C SER A 357 -19.02 7.20 -16.67
N GLN A 358 -19.36 8.42 -17.10
CA GLN A 358 -20.65 8.70 -17.74
C GLN A 358 -20.76 7.95 -19.06
N GLY A 359 -21.89 7.34 -19.31
CA GLY A 359 -22.19 6.54 -20.50
C GLY A 359 -21.75 5.08 -20.42
N GLY A 360 -21.25 4.67 -19.26
CA GLY A 360 -20.51 3.42 -19.06
C GLY A 360 -21.21 2.39 -18.20
N GLY A 361 -20.59 1.23 -18.14
CA GLY A 361 -20.90 0.18 -17.16
C GLY A 361 -19.84 0.09 -16.04
N GLY A 362 -20.00 -0.94 -15.21
CA GLY A 362 -19.12 -1.29 -14.09
C GLY A 362 -18.13 -2.39 -14.48
N TYR A 363 -16.86 -2.15 -14.17
CA TYR A 363 -15.72 -3.05 -14.38
C TYR A 363 -14.70 -2.79 -13.29
N ALA A 364 -14.32 -3.79 -12.49
CA ALA A 364 -13.05 -3.74 -11.77
C ALA A 364 -12.05 -4.76 -12.30
N GLY A 365 -10.78 -4.44 -12.11
CA GLY A 365 -9.66 -5.33 -12.33
C GLY A 365 -8.61 -5.09 -11.26
N ALA A 366 -8.23 -6.15 -10.56
CA ALA A 366 -7.09 -6.15 -9.65
C ALA A 366 -5.86 -6.74 -10.37
N ASN A 367 -4.67 -6.64 -9.78
CA ASN A 367 -3.59 -7.61 -10.04
C ASN A 367 -3.12 -7.71 -11.51
N LEU A 368 -2.96 -6.57 -12.19
CA LEU A 368 -2.80 -6.56 -13.66
C LEU A 368 -1.41 -6.97 -14.14
N TYR A 369 -0.35 -6.52 -13.46
CA TYR A 369 1.06 -6.83 -13.76
C TYR A 369 1.96 -6.28 -12.65
N GLY A 370 3.10 -6.91 -12.32
CA GLY A 370 4.14 -6.32 -11.45
C GLY A 370 3.64 -5.68 -10.14
N ASP A 371 3.84 -4.37 -9.99
CA ASP A 371 3.41 -3.55 -8.85
C ASP A 371 2.12 -2.72 -9.09
N TYR A 372 1.31 -3.13 -10.07
CA TYR A 372 0.01 -2.52 -10.35
C TYR A 372 -1.05 -3.07 -9.39
N THR A 373 -1.60 -2.18 -8.59
CA THR A 373 -2.56 -2.45 -7.52
C THR A 373 -3.95 -2.79 -8.04
N GLY A 374 -4.43 -2.07 -9.05
CA GLY A 374 -5.73 -2.31 -9.69
C GLY A 374 -6.46 -1.05 -10.16
N PHE A 375 -7.59 -1.23 -10.82
CA PHE A 375 -8.55 -0.18 -11.13
C PHE A 375 -9.98 -0.65 -10.82
N ALA A 376 -10.86 0.33 -10.61
CA ALA A 376 -12.29 0.14 -10.53
C ALA A 376 -12.96 1.18 -11.42
N VAL A 377 -13.89 0.77 -12.25
CA VAL A 377 -14.71 1.63 -13.10
C VAL A 377 -16.15 1.36 -12.75
N VAL A 378 -16.91 2.41 -12.49
CA VAL A 378 -18.36 2.35 -12.29
C VAL A 378 -19.05 3.27 -13.27
N GLY A 379 -20.25 2.89 -13.67
CA GLY A 379 -21.00 3.52 -14.76
C GLY A 379 -22.21 4.33 -14.32
N ASP A 380 -23.11 4.59 -15.27
CA ASP A 380 -24.29 5.43 -15.02
C ASP A 380 -25.27 4.82 -14.03
N TRP A 381 -25.36 3.49 -14.00
CA TRP A 381 -26.19 2.82 -12.99
C TRP A 381 -25.74 3.10 -11.55
N VAL A 382 -24.50 3.58 -11.34
CA VAL A 382 -24.05 4.13 -10.05
C VAL A 382 -24.21 5.65 -10.01
N LEU A 383 -23.82 6.37 -11.07
CA LEU A 383 -23.85 7.84 -11.10
C LEU A 383 -25.26 8.42 -10.96
N GLU A 384 -26.25 7.90 -11.69
CA GLU A 384 -27.60 8.44 -11.64
C GLU A 384 -28.21 8.27 -10.24
N PRO A 385 -28.09 7.10 -9.56
CA PRO A 385 -28.73 6.95 -8.27
C PRO A 385 -28.02 7.67 -7.11
N ILE A 386 -26.70 7.88 -7.15
CA ILE A 386 -26.00 8.64 -6.10
C ILE A 386 -26.24 10.16 -6.23
N SER A 387 -26.47 10.65 -7.45
CA SER A 387 -26.65 12.09 -7.73
C SER A 387 -28.11 12.52 -7.86
N GLY A 388 -29.01 11.61 -8.21
CA GLY A 388 -30.40 11.91 -8.58
C GLY A 388 -30.56 12.51 -9.99
N LEU A 389 -29.47 12.65 -10.76
CA LEU A 389 -29.49 13.18 -12.12
C LEU A 389 -29.55 12.03 -13.14
N ARG A 390 -30.43 12.14 -14.13
CA ARG A 390 -30.54 11.14 -15.21
C ARG A 390 -30.02 11.69 -16.52
N GLU A 391 -29.38 10.82 -17.30
CA GLU A 391 -28.82 11.15 -18.60
C GLU A 391 -29.52 10.37 -19.73
N PRO A 392 -29.87 11.02 -20.85
CA PRO A 392 -30.61 10.33 -21.93
C PRO A 392 -29.88 9.14 -22.56
N LEU A 393 -28.54 9.16 -22.56
CA LEU A 393 -27.69 8.11 -23.12
C LEU A 393 -27.08 7.20 -22.05
N ALA A 394 -27.55 7.31 -20.80
CA ALA A 394 -27.04 6.51 -19.70
C ALA A 394 -27.36 5.02 -19.85
N ILE A 395 -26.42 4.18 -19.40
CA ILE A 395 -26.71 2.78 -19.10
C ILE A 395 -27.32 2.69 -17.69
N HIS A 396 -28.58 3.11 -17.57
CA HIS A 396 -29.28 3.16 -16.29
C HIS A 396 -29.64 1.75 -15.77
N CYS A 397 -30.05 1.64 -14.49
CA CYS A 397 -30.39 0.36 -13.84
C CYS A 397 -31.39 -0.55 -14.58
N GLY A 398 -32.30 -0.01 -15.40
CA GLY A 398 -33.16 -0.82 -16.27
C GLY A 398 -32.43 -1.68 -17.32
N TYR A 399 -31.17 -1.35 -17.65
CA TYR A 399 -30.30 -2.14 -18.53
C TYR A 399 -29.34 -3.06 -17.75
N ALA A 400 -29.04 -2.71 -16.50
CA ALA A 400 -28.18 -3.45 -15.59
C ALA A 400 -29.01 -4.12 -14.49
N THR A 401 -30.03 -4.87 -14.91
CA THR A 401 -31.09 -5.32 -14.00
C THR A 401 -30.53 -6.16 -12.87
N TRP A 402 -29.59 -7.08 -13.13
CA TRP A 402 -28.99 -7.94 -12.11
C TRP A 402 -28.09 -7.17 -11.12
N GLN A 403 -27.35 -6.14 -11.59
CA GLN A 403 -26.56 -5.26 -10.72
C GLN A 403 -27.42 -4.28 -9.91
N CYS A 404 -28.67 -4.07 -10.30
CA CYS A 404 -29.60 -3.19 -9.61
C CYS A 404 -30.79 -3.95 -8.98
N LEU A 405 -30.73 -5.29 -8.89
CA LEU A 405 -31.75 -6.07 -8.20
C LEU A 405 -31.79 -5.65 -6.72
N ASP A 406 -33.00 -5.46 -6.19
CA ASP A 406 -33.31 -5.19 -4.79
C ASP A 406 -32.74 -3.91 -4.15
N GLY A 407 -32.26 -2.94 -4.93
CA GLY A 407 -31.88 -1.63 -4.37
C GLY A 407 -31.14 -0.68 -5.30
N THR A 408 -30.76 0.47 -4.75
CA THR A 408 -29.80 1.40 -5.37
C THR A 408 -28.40 0.80 -5.25
N PRO A 409 -27.58 0.70 -6.31
CA PRO A 409 -26.25 0.08 -6.29
C PRO A 409 -25.20 0.93 -5.56
N LYS A 410 -25.52 1.47 -4.38
CA LYS A 410 -24.61 2.27 -3.55
C LYS A 410 -23.40 1.44 -3.12
N GLY A 411 -23.60 0.15 -2.88
CA GLY A 411 -22.52 -0.78 -2.53
C GLY A 411 -21.61 -1.11 -3.70
N THR A 412 -21.98 -0.83 -4.95
CA THR A 412 -21.14 -1.20 -6.12
C THR A 412 -19.80 -0.49 -6.07
N VAL A 413 -19.76 0.78 -5.66
CA VAL A 413 -18.47 1.48 -5.48
C VAL A 413 -17.60 0.78 -4.43
N ALA A 414 -18.20 0.31 -3.33
CA ALA A 414 -17.48 -0.46 -2.30
C ALA A 414 -16.96 -1.79 -2.87
N HIS A 415 -17.81 -2.53 -3.58
CA HIS A 415 -17.46 -3.82 -4.17
C HIS A 415 -16.31 -3.71 -5.20
N GLU A 416 -16.47 -2.83 -6.19
CA GLU A 416 -15.47 -2.64 -7.25
C GLU A 416 -14.16 -2.09 -6.70
N LEU A 417 -14.22 -1.17 -5.72
CA LEU A 417 -13.04 -0.70 -5.02
C LEU A 417 -12.37 -1.84 -4.25
N GLY A 418 -13.14 -2.72 -3.61
CA GLY A 418 -12.65 -3.94 -2.95
C GLY A 418 -11.80 -4.81 -3.88
N HIS A 419 -12.24 -5.03 -5.12
CA HIS A 419 -11.44 -5.72 -6.13
C HIS A 419 -10.12 -5.00 -6.40
N SER A 420 -10.15 -3.68 -6.63
CA SER A 420 -8.91 -2.90 -6.83
C SER A 420 -7.95 -2.95 -5.64
N LEU A 421 -8.42 -3.40 -4.47
CA LEU A 421 -7.68 -3.57 -3.23
C LEU A 421 -7.28 -5.05 -2.96
N GLY A 422 -7.54 -5.94 -3.93
CA GLY A 422 -7.14 -7.34 -3.91
C GLY A 422 -8.20 -8.30 -3.35
N LEU A 423 -9.41 -7.85 -3.04
CA LEU A 423 -10.48 -8.74 -2.60
C LEU A 423 -11.07 -9.54 -3.76
N HIS A 424 -11.41 -10.79 -3.46
CA HIS A 424 -12.05 -11.73 -4.38
C HIS A 424 -13.54 -11.88 -4.05
N HIS A 425 -14.30 -12.53 -4.91
CA HIS A 425 -15.63 -12.99 -4.55
C HIS A 425 -15.53 -14.13 -3.51
N PRO A 426 -16.33 -14.09 -2.43
CA PRO A 426 -16.29 -15.11 -1.37
C PRO A 426 -17.15 -16.32 -1.78
N ASP A 427 -16.87 -16.88 -2.95
CA ASP A 427 -17.63 -18.01 -3.50
C ASP A 427 -17.62 -19.18 -2.52
N SER A 428 -18.79 -19.75 -2.24
CA SER A 428 -19.00 -20.86 -1.29
C SER A 428 -18.92 -20.53 0.21
N TYR A 429 -18.81 -19.25 0.61
CA TYR A 429 -18.87 -18.84 2.02
C TYR A 429 -20.30 -18.45 2.43
N PRO A 430 -20.81 -18.96 3.59
CA PRO A 430 -22.15 -18.63 4.05
C PRO A 430 -22.22 -17.18 4.57
N GLY A 431 -23.27 -16.45 4.19
CA GLY A 431 -23.54 -15.08 4.65
C GLY A 431 -23.55 -14.07 3.50
N GLU A 432 -23.74 -12.79 3.83
CA GLU A 432 -23.75 -11.68 2.87
C GLU A 432 -22.58 -10.74 3.15
N SER A 433 -21.52 -10.88 2.36
CA SER A 433 -20.41 -9.92 2.28
C SER A 433 -20.66 -8.91 1.17
N ILE A 434 -20.13 -7.69 1.30
CA ILE A 434 -20.14 -6.69 0.21
C ILE A 434 -19.51 -7.23 -1.09
N MET A 435 -18.53 -8.15 -0.97
CA MET A 435 -17.86 -8.78 -2.12
C MET A 435 -18.68 -9.90 -2.74
N GLY A 436 -19.69 -10.43 -2.04
CA GLY A 436 -20.66 -11.37 -2.61
C GLY A 436 -21.92 -10.68 -3.12
N TRP A 437 -22.31 -9.57 -2.48
CA TRP A 437 -23.54 -8.85 -2.78
C TRP A 437 -23.47 -7.38 -2.37
N HIS A 438 -23.57 -6.48 -3.35
CA HIS A 438 -23.52 -5.04 -3.09
C HIS A 438 -24.88 -4.38 -2.77
N GLY A 439 -26.01 -5.09 -2.97
CA GLY A 439 -27.35 -4.52 -2.79
C GLY A 439 -27.73 -4.23 -1.33
N GLY A 440 -27.13 -4.94 -0.37
CA GLY A 440 -27.39 -4.77 1.07
C GLY A 440 -26.60 -3.64 1.73
N TYR A 441 -25.84 -2.83 0.98
CA TYR A 441 -25.11 -1.69 1.54
C TYR A 441 -26.06 -0.65 2.17
N PRO A 442 -25.75 -0.08 3.35
CA PRO A 442 -24.49 -0.21 4.11
C PRO A 442 -24.49 -1.35 5.15
N THR A 443 -25.52 -2.20 5.19
CA THR A 443 -25.67 -3.26 6.20
C THR A 443 -24.86 -4.52 5.93
N THR A 444 -24.39 -4.72 4.69
CA THR A 444 -23.39 -5.71 4.33
C THR A 444 -22.11 -5.51 5.12
N ILE A 445 -21.34 -6.59 5.32
CA ILE A 445 -20.08 -6.58 6.07
C ILE A 445 -18.91 -7.02 5.19
N PHE A 446 -17.70 -6.96 5.73
CA PHE A 446 -16.59 -7.79 5.27
C PHE A 446 -16.48 -9.04 6.14
N PHE A 447 -16.28 -10.20 5.53
CA PHE A 447 -15.94 -11.43 6.25
C PHE A 447 -14.54 -11.35 6.88
N ASP A 448 -14.27 -12.19 7.87
CA ASP A 448 -13.00 -12.18 8.62
C ASP A 448 -11.77 -12.27 7.71
N HIS A 449 -11.83 -13.10 6.66
CA HIS A 449 -10.72 -13.23 5.70
C HIS A 449 -10.56 -11.99 4.80
N GLU A 450 -11.65 -11.32 4.44
CA GLU A 450 -11.61 -10.07 3.66
C GLU A 450 -11.05 -8.94 4.52
N GLN A 451 -11.47 -8.85 5.78
CA GLN A 451 -10.91 -7.89 6.75
C GLN A 451 -9.40 -8.13 6.93
N MET A 452 -8.98 -9.38 7.09
CA MET A 452 -7.55 -9.74 7.17
C MET A 452 -6.81 -9.29 5.91
N ILE A 453 -7.34 -9.60 4.71
CA ILE A 453 -6.70 -9.18 3.44
C ILE A 453 -6.58 -7.66 3.37
N LEU A 454 -7.64 -6.92 3.72
CA LEU A 454 -7.62 -5.45 3.72
C LEU A 454 -6.61 -4.89 4.73
N GLN A 455 -6.60 -5.40 5.97
CA GLN A 455 -5.70 -4.97 7.04
C GLN A 455 -4.23 -5.26 6.76
N GLU A 456 -3.97 -6.23 5.89
CA GLU A 456 -2.63 -6.65 5.52
C GLU A 456 -2.26 -6.22 4.09
N SER A 457 -3.19 -5.56 3.39
CA SER A 457 -2.98 -5.04 2.06
C SER A 457 -2.05 -3.84 2.14
N PRO A 458 -0.97 -3.80 1.34
CA PRO A 458 -0.09 -2.63 1.29
C PRO A 458 -0.79 -1.38 0.71
N MET A 459 -2.02 -1.52 0.22
CA MET A 459 -2.85 -0.41 -0.25
C MET A 459 -3.59 0.32 0.87
N LEU A 460 -3.83 -0.36 1.99
CA LEU A 460 -4.67 0.13 3.08
C LEU A 460 -4.00 0.10 4.45
N SER A 461 -2.86 -0.60 4.56
CA SER A 461 -2.02 -0.66 5.75
C SER A 461 -0.67 -0.03 5.43
N SER A 462 -0.09 0.69 6.39
CA SER A 462 1.27 1.19 6.22
C SER A 462 2.22 0.03 6.52
N GLY A 463 2.98 -0.37 5.51
CA GLY A 463 3.60 -1.68 5.55
C GLY A 463 4.40 -2.08 4.33
N VAL A 464 5.72 -1.85 4.40
CA VAL A 464 6.75 -2.71 3.81
C VAL A 464 6.85 -2.73 2.29
N LEU A 465 6.99 -1.58 1.62
CA LEU A 465 7.47 -1.58 0.24
C LEU A 465 8.83 -0.91 0.13
N VAL A 466 9.84 -1.70 0.47
CA VAL A 466 11.26 -1.41 0.20
C VAL A 466 11.45 -1.56 -1.30
N ARG A 467 11.46 -0.44 -2.04
CA ARG A 467 11.74 -0.46 -3.49
C ARG A 467 13.04 -1.23 -3.75
N GLY A 468 13.06 -2.20 -4.67
CA GLY A 468 14.25 -3.02 -4.95
C GLY A 468 14.62 -4.06 -3.88
N GLY A 469 13.78 -4.23 -2.85
CA GLY A 469 13.85 -5.33 -1.89
C GLY A 469 13.11 -6.58 -2.38
N LEU A 470 12.90 -7.52 -1.47
CA LEU A 470 12.08 -8.71 -1.70
C LEU A 470 10.65 -8.29 -2.08
N TRP A 471 10.14 -8.77 -3.21
CA TRP A 471 8.86 -8.38 -3.80
C TRP A 471 8.16 -9.57 -4.43
N LEU A 472 6.84 -9.59 -4.36
CA LEU A 472 5.96 -10.56 -4.99
C LEU A 472 4.98 -9.81 -5.88
N ASP A 473 4.91 -10.14 -7.17
CA ASP A 473 4.06 -9.40 -8.10
C ASP A 473 2.58 -9.58 -7.77
N PHE A 474 1.79 -8.51 -7.84
CA PHE A 474 0.34 -8.62 -7.67
C PHE A 474 -0.30 -9.45 -8.78
N GLY A 475 0.32 -9.51 -9.97
CA GLY A 475 -0.13 -10.35 -11.09
C GLY A 475 0.08 -11.85 -10.92
N ASN A 476 0.55 -12.32 -9.75
CA ASN A 476 0.46 -13.74 -9.41
C ASN A 476 -1.01 -14.17 -9.34
N ALA A 477 -1.27 -15.45 -9.61
CA ALA A 477 -2.63 -15.98 -9.65
C ALA A 477 -3.37 -15.70 -8.34
N ASP A 478 -4.56 -15.13 -8.45
CA ASP A 478 -5.47 -14.81 -7.36
C ASP A 478 -6.27 -16.03 -6.88
N THR A 479 -6.14 -17.16 -7.58
CA THR A 479 -6.74 -18.47 -7.27
C THR A 479 -5.65 -19.53 -7.27
N MET A 480 -5.58 -20.35 -6.21
CA MET A 480 -4.64 -21.47 -6.11
C MET A 480 -5.32 -22.73 -5.59
N TYR A 481 -5.00 -23.88 -6.20
CA TYR A 481 -5.57 -25.18 -5.85
C TYR A 481 -4.60 -26.00 -5.00
N SER A 482 -5.11 -26.69 -3.99
CA SER A 482 -4.30 -27.47 -3.07
C SER A 482 -3.54 -28.59 -3.78
N ASN A 483 -2.34 -28.90 -3.30
CA ASN A 483 -1.47 -29.94 -3.86
C ASN A 483 -1.09 -29.73 -5.33
N THR A 484 -1.20 -28.49 -5.83
CA THR A 484 -0.70 -28.11 -7.16
C THR A 484 0.62 -27.36 -7.06
N THR A 485 1.40 -27.43 -8.14
CA THR A 485 2.62 -26.65 -8.29
C THR A 485 2.27 -25.29 -8.88
N VAL A 486 2.69 -24.21 -8.22
CA VAL A 486 2.59 -22.85 -8.76
C VAL A 486 3.96 -22.21 -8.89
N THR A 487 4.13 -21.40 -9.93
CA THR A 487 5.30 -20.53 -10.09
C THR A 487 4.89 -19.11 -9.75
N LEU A 488 5.59 -18.53 -8.79
CA LEU A 488 5.37 -17.17 -8.34
C LEU A 488 6.44 -16.24 -8.93
N THR A 489 6.04 -15.06 -9.38
CA THR A 489 6.94 -14.03 -9.92
C THR A 489 7.12 -12.86 -8.97
N GLY A 490 8.28 -12.22 -9.03
CA GLY A 490 8.60 -11.08 -8.19
C GLY A 490 10.07 -10.67 -8.33
N SER A 491 10.67 -10.18 -7.25
CA SER A 491 12.09 -9.81 -7.23
C SER A 491 12.72 -9.98 -5.84
N GLY A 492 14.06 -10.04 -5.81
CA GLY A 492 14.82 -10.17 -4.55
C GLY A 492 14.79 -11.58 -3.94
N PHE A 493 14.32 -12.57 -4.69
CA PHE A 493 14.35 -13.97 -4.29
C PHE A 493 15.78 -14.51 -4.30
N GLY A 494 16.04 -15.54 -3.49
CA GLY A 494 17.36 -16.15 -3.40
C GLY A 494 17.39 -17.38 -2.50
N PRO A 495 18.57 -18.02 -2.35
CA PRO A 495 18.74 -19.19 -1.50
C PRO A 495 18.24 -18.93 -0.08
N GLY A 496 17.44 -19.84 0.46
CA GLY A 496 16.82 -19.69 1.79
C GLY A 496 15.47 -18.98 1.80
N ALA A 497 14.97 -18.54 0.64
CA ALA A 497 13.61 -18.01 0.56
C ALA A 497 12.57 -19.06 0.96
N GLN A 498 11.51 -18.61 1.63
CA GLN A 498 10.36 -19.41 2.04
C GLN A 498 9.08 -18.69 1.61
N VAL A 499 8.08 -19.43 1.16
CA VAL A 499 6.75 -18.88 0.86
C VAL A 499 5.83 -19.22 2.02
N GLU A 500 5.24 -18.18 2.59
CA GLU A 500 4.16 -18.32 3.56
C GLU A 500 2.83 -18.22 2.84
N PHE A 501 1.96 -19.18 3.12
CA PHE A 501 0.56 -19.21 2.74
C PHE A 501 -0.26 -19.02 4.01
N VAL A 502 -1.08 -17.97 4.04
CA VAL A 502 -1.74 -17.52 5.26
C VAL A 502 -3.22 -17.36 5.00
N ASP A 503 -4.04 -17.96 5.86
CA ASP A 503 -5.47 -17.70 5.97
C ASP A 503 -5.80 -17.09 7.34
N ALA A 504 -7.09 -16.83 7.62
CA ALA A 504 -7.52 -16.22 8.89
C ALA A 504 -7.14 -17.03 10.16
N THR A 505 -6.79 -18.30 10.03
CA THR A 505 -6.60 -19.27 11.11
C THR A 505 -5.31 -20.08 11.03
N HIS A 506 -4.65 -20.11 9.86
CA HIS A 506 -3.51 -20.98 9.57
C HIS A 506 -2.39 -20.22 8.87
N THR A 507 -1.15 -20.67 9.10
CA THR A 507 0.01 -20.28 8.31
C THR A 507 0.79 -21.54 7.95
N ALA A 508 0.98 -21.77 6.65
CA ALA A 508 1.81 -22.83 6.12
C ALA A 508 3.05 -22.23 5.47
N VAL A 509 4.22 -22.75 5.79
CA VAL A 509 5.51 -22.28 5.26
C VAL A 509 6.11 -23.35 4.37
N VAL A 510 6.38 -23.00 3.11
CA VAL A 510 6.85 -23.94 2.09
C VAL A 510 8.16 -23.44 1.51
N SER A 511 9.16 -24.33 1.48
CA SER A 511 10.42 -24.09 0.78
C SER A 511 10.20 -24.27 -0.73
N PRO A 512 10.62 -23.31 -1.58
CA PRO A 512 10.54 -23.48 -3.02
C PRO A 512 11.37 -24.65 -3.55
N THR A 513 10.86 -25.32 -4.58
CA THR A 513 11.57 -26.37 -5.31
C THR A 513 12.54 -25.80 -6.33
N THR A 514 12.24 -24.61 -6.86
CA THR A 514 13.14 -23.84 -7.73
C THR A 514 13.14 -22.37 -7.28
N ILE A 515 14.28 -21.70 -7.41
CA ILE A 515 14.45 -20.29 -7.05
C ILE A 515 15.38 -19.63 -8.07
N THR A 516 14.93 -18.54 -8.66
CA THR A 516 15.75 -17.56 -9.39
C THR A 516 15.66 -16.21 -8.66
N GLY A 517 16.30 -15.16 -9.17
CA GLY A 517 16.16 -13.81 -8.59
C GLY A 517 14.75 -13.20 -8.76
N THR A 518 13.95 -13.73 -9.69
CA THR A 518 12.65 -13.16 -10.09
C THR A 518 11.49 -14.14 -10.12
N SER A 519 11.75 -15.43 -9.87
CA SER A 519 10.72 -16.45 -9.79
C SER A 519 11.05 -17.53 -8.78
N LEU A 520 10.02 -18.15 -8.22
CA LEU A 520 10.15 -19.34 -7.39
C LEU A 520 8.99 -20.30 -7.67
N THR A 521 9.20 -21.60 -7.48
CA THR A 521 8.16 -22.62 -7.65
C THR A 521 7.88 -23.32 -6.32
N VAL A 522 6.61 -23.44 -5.94
CA VAL A 522 6.18 -24.04 -4.66
C VAL A 522 4.98 -24.97 -4.84
N GLN A 523 4.83 -25.92 -3.93
CA GLN A 523 3.60 -26.70 -3.77
C GLN A 523 2.62 -25.91 -2.90
N VAL A 524 1.38 -25.77 -3.37
CA VAL A 524 0.31 -25.14 -2.61
C VAL A 524 -0.13 -26.09 -1.48
N PRO A 525 -0.10 -25.66 -0.20
CA PRO A 525 -0.57 -26.48 0.91
C PRO A 525 -2.06 -26.80 0.80
N SER A 526 -2.49 -27.89 1.43
CA SER A 526 -3.92 -28.18 1.62
C SER A 526 -4.44 -27.64 2.95
N GLY A 527 -5.76 -27.50 3.04
CA GLY A 527 -6.45 -27.08 4.27
C GLY A 527 -6.43 -25.58 4.53
N LEU A 528 -6.14 -24.76 3.52
CA LEU A 528 -6.19 -23.30 3.59
C LEU A 528 -7.51 -22.77 3.03
N GLY A 529 -8.09 -21.79 3.70
CA GLY A 529 -9.13 -20.90 3.15
C GLY A 529 -8.53 -19.60 2.59
N PRO A 530 -9.33 -18.69 2.02
CA PRO A 530 -8.88 -17.43 1.44
C PRO A 530 -7.99 -16.62 2.37
N GLY A 531 -6.99 -15.98 1.79
CA GLY A 531 -6.06 -15.13 2.53
C GLY A 531 -5.01 -14.53 1.63
N TYR A 532 -3.73 -14.72 1.96
CA TYR A 532 -2.63 -14.17 1.19
C TYR A 532 -1.40 -15.08 1.15
N ILE A 533 -0.51 -14.79 0.22
CA ILE A 533 0.84 -15.31 0.18
C ILE A 533 1.87 -14.19 0.42
N ARG A 534 3.01 -14.54 1.01
CA ARG A 534 4.20 -13.69 1.07
C ARG A 534 5.47 -14.51 0.99
N VAL A 535 6.55 -13.91 0.54
CA VAL A 535 7.88 -14.51 0.52
C VAL A 535 8.71 -13.94 1.66
N ARG A 536 9.42 -14.79 2.39
CA ARG A 536 10.48 -14.41 3.33
C ARG A 536 11.83 -14.83 2.80
N ASN A 537 12.86 -14.04 3.08
CA ASN A 537 14.25 -14.45 2.88
C ASN A 537 15.13 -13.88 3.99
N GLY A 538 15.57 -14.76 4.90
CA GLY A 538 16.23 -14.37 6.14
C GLY A 538 15.37 -13.40 6.96
N SER A 539 15.84 -12.17 7.05
CA SER A 539 15.21 -11.10 7.81
C SER A 539 14.17 -10.33 6.97
N GLY A 540 14.23 -10.38 5.63
CA GLY A 540 13.32 -9.66 4.74
C GLY A 540 12.00 -10.39 4.48
N ALA A 541 10.96 -9.62 4.16
CA ALA A 541 9.66 -10.10 3.70
C ALA A 541 9.19 -9.30 2.48
N SER A 542 8.48 -9.97 1.56
CA SER A 542 7.77 -9.31 0.44
C SER A 542 6.48 -8.65 0.92
N ASN A 543 5.87 -7.88 0.01
CA ASN A 543 4.46 -7.56 0.06
C ASN A 543 3.60 -8.84 0.10
N LYS A 544 2.35 -8.66 0.50
CA LYS A 544 1.34 -9.71 0.54
C LYS A 544 0.48 -9.62 -0.71
N VAL A 545 0.20 -10.78 -1.31
CA VAL A 545 -0.68 -10.91 -2.46
C VAL A 545 -1.86 -11.76 -2.06
N ALA A 546 -3.06 -11.22 -2.20
CA ALA A 546 -4.30 -11.89 -1.80
C ALA A 546 -4.58 -13.09 -2.73
N VAL A 547 -4.94 -14.23 -2.15
CA VAL A 547 -5.18 -15.48 -2.88
C VAL A 547 -6.39 -16.20 -2.29
N ASN A 548 -7.25 -16.69 -3.17
CA ASN A 548 -8.30 -17.63 -2.84
C ASN A 548 -7.79 -19.07 -2.98
N PHE A 549 -7.76 -19.81 -1.88
CA PHE A 549 -7.25 -21.18 -1.85
C PHE A 549 -8.41 -22.18 -1.93
N TYR A 550 -8.31 -23.10 -2.87
CA TYR A 550 -9.30 -24.14 -3.12
C TYR A 550 -8.73 -25.54 -2.88
N PRO A 551 -9.54 -26.49 -2.37
CA PRO A 551 -9.13 -27.88 -2.22
C PRO A 551 -8.81 -28.57 -3.55
#